data_AF-A0A1W9LPY5-F1
#
_entry.id   AF-A0A1W9LPY5-F1
#
_cell.length_a   1.000
_cell.length_b   1.000
_cell.length_c   1.000
_cell.angle_alpha   90.00
_cell.angle_beta   90.00
_cell.angle_gamma   90.00
#
_symmetry.space_group_name_H-M   'P 1'
#
loop_
_entity.id
_entity.type
_entity.pdbx_description
1 polymer ?
#
loop_
_entity_poly.entity_id
_entity_poly.type
_entity_poly.pdbx_seq_one_letter_code
_entity_poly.pdbx_strand_id
1 'polypeptide(L)'
;VKYVLCNADEGDPGAFMDRSVLEADPHAVLEGMIIAAKAINSHQGYIYCRTEYPLAIHRLNVAIAQAREYGILGRDILGTGFDFDIEIYEGAGAFVCGEETALMRSIEGKRGMPRPRPPFPAHKGLWEKPTILNNVETLANIGQIILNGGKWYAGVGTETSKGTKVFALSGDINNIGLVEVPMGTPLRTIIYDIGGGIPNKKKFKAVQLGGPSGGCIPEQELDTPVDYQAIAKVGAIMGSGGMIVMDEDTCMVDMARFFMDFIQDESCGKCTPCREGTRRLLETLDRICEGKGKAGDIELLKELSYTIKDSSLCGLGQTGPNPILSTLRYFRHEYEAHIYEKRCPAKRCTALLKFEISPELCTKCGLCFKACPSEAIIWQKKENARIDKEKCVKCLSCFEKCKFGAIF
;
A
#
# COMPACT_ATOMS: atom_id res chain seq x y z
N VAL A 1 -19.78 25.96 15.23
CA VAL A 1 -18.98 25.70 14.03
C VAL A 1 -18.59 24.23 14.02
N LYS A 2 -18.84 23.55 12.92
CA LYS A 2 -18.45 22.15 12.64
C LYS A 2 -17.70 22.14 11.32
N TYR A 3 -16.92 21.10 11.05
CA TYR A 3 -16.15 20.96 9.81
C TYR A 3 -16.36 19.59 9.17
N VAL A 4 -16.33 19.58 7.83
CA VAL A 4 -16.28 18.35 7.01
C VAL A 4 -14.95 18.33 6.29
N LEU A 5 -14.18 17.27 6.48
CA LEU A 5 -12.89 17.10 5.82
C LEU A 5 -12.96 15.94 4.82
N CYS A 6 -12.40 16.16 3.64
CA CYS A 6 -12.11 15.11 2.67
C CYS A 6 -10.62 14.76 2.75
N ASN A 7 -10.33 13.50 3.05
CA ASN A 7 -8.98 12.95 3.00
C ASN A 7 -8.66 12.53 1.56
N ALA A 8 -7.94 13.39 0.85
CA ALA A 8 -7.41 13.15 -0.49
C ALA A 8 -5.87 13.00 -0.47
N ASP A 9 -5.31 12.60 0.68
CA ASP A 9 -3.88 12.26 0.84
C ASP A 9 -3.68 10.75 0.72
N GLU A 10 -3.75 10.28 -0.52
CA GLU A 10 -3.48 8.89 -0.89
C GLU A 10 -1.97 8.69 -1.06
N GLY A 11 -1.28 8.42 0.04
CA GLY A 11 0.18 8.24 0.06
C GLY A 11 0.67 6.79 -0.08
N ASP A 12 -0.23 5.81 -0.17
CA ASP A 12 0.13 4.39 -0.25
C ASP A 12 0.78 4.03 -1.61
N PRO A 13 1.99 3.44 -1.63
CA PRO A 13 2.56 2.75 -2.78
C PRO A 13 1.57 1.76 -3.39
N GLY A 14 1.21 1.99 -4.65
CA GLY A 14 0.30 1.13 -5.40
C GLY A 14 -1.19 1.46 -5.24
N ALA A 15 -1.57 2.50 -4.50
CA ALA A 15 -2.93 3.05 -4.49
C ALA A 15 -3.00 4.32 -5.35
N PHE A 16 -4.01 4.39 -6.23
CA PHE A 16 -4.28 5.55 -7.11
C PHE A 16 -5.78 5.69 -7.43
N MET A 17 -6.62 5.19 -6.53
CA MET A 17 -8.07 5.17 -6.70
C MET A 17 -8.70 6.50 -6.35
N ASP A 18 -8.27 7.13 -5.27
CA ASP A 18 -8.76 8.46 -4.87
C ASP A 18 -8.32 9.49 -5.92
N ARG A 19 -7.06 9.39 -6.37
CA ARG A 19 -6.55 10.18 -7.48
C ARG A 19 -7.47 10.11 -8.70
N SER A 20 -7.88 8.89 -9.08
CA SER A 20 -8.66 8.68 -10.28
C SER A 20 -10.06 9.28 -10.18
N VAL A 21 -10.69 9.24 -8.99
CA VAL A 21 -11.97 9.92 -8.75
C VAL A 21 -11.80 11.43 -8.84
N LEU A 22 -10.80 12.01 -8.18
CA LEU A 22 -10.57 13.46 -8.18
C LEU A 22 -10.21 14.00 -9.56
N GLU A 23 -9.47 13.20 -10.34
CA GLU A 23 -9.17 13.54 -11.72
C GLU A 23 -10.41 13.36 -12.61
N ALA A 24 -11.12 12.24 -12.56
CA ALA A 24 -12.21 11.96 -13.52
C ALA A 24 -13.53 12.67 -13.20
N ASP A 25 -13.99 12.59 -11.95
CA ASP A 25 -15.28 13.12 -11.49
C ASP A 25 -15.18 13.77 -10.09
N PRO A 26 -14.56 14.97 -10.02
CA PRO A 26 -14.48 15.71 -8.76
C PRO A 26 -15.86 16.14 -8.23
N HIS A 27 -16.88 16.26 -9.09
CA HIS A 27 -18.22 16.70 -8.69
C HIS A 27 -18.92 15.68 -7.79
N ALA A 28 -18.71 14.37 -8.02
CA ALA A 28 -19.20 13.33 -7.11
C ALA A 28 -18.69 13.50 -5.66
N VAL A 29 -17.44 13.94 -5.50
CA VAL A 29 -16.84 14.21 -4.18
C VAL A 29 -17.44 15.47 -3.56
N LEU A 30 -17.58 16.55 -4.34
CA LEU A 30 -18.18 17.80 -3.88
C LEU A 30 -19.64 17.60 -3.44
N GLU A 31 -20.43 16.87 -4.21
CA GLU A 31 -21.81 16.49 -3.87
C GLU A 31 -21.85 15.72 -2.55
N GLY A 32 -21.00 14.71 -2.39
CA GLY A 32 -20.88 13.95 -1.14
C GLY A 32 -20.53 14.82 0.06
N MET A 33 -19.62 15.79 -0.11
CA MET A 33 -19.26 16.75 0.94
C MET A 33 -20.43 17.68 1.30
N ILE A 34 -21.19 18.18 0.33
CA ILE A 34 -22.37 19.03 0.56
C ILE A 34 -23.42 18.24 1.37
N ILE A 35 -23.70 16.99 0.97
CA ILE A 35 -24.65 16.12 1.67
C ILE A 35 -24.19 15.85 3.11
N ALA A 36 -22.91 15.51 3.30
CA ALA A 36 -22.33 15.28 4.62
C ALA A 36 -22.41 16.54 5.50
N ALA A 37 -22.12 17.71 4.92
CA ALA A 37 -22.22 19.00 5.61
C ALA A 37 -23.63 19.30 6.05
N LYS A 38 -24.63 19.07 5.19
CA LYS A 38 -26.04 19.22 5.53
C LYS A 38 -26.43 18.29 6.67
N ALA A 39 -26.01 17.03 6.63
CA ALA A 39 -26.34 16.02 7.64
C ALA A 39 -25.84 16.39 9.04
N ILE A 40 -24.64 17.01 9.14
CA ILE A 40 -24.09 17.42 10.44
C ILE A 40 -24.30 18.90 10.76
N ASN A 41 -24.93 19.68 9.87
CA ASN A 41 -25.04 21.14 9.95
C ASN A 41 -23.67 21.86 10.03
N SER A 42 -22.75 21.48 9.12
CA SER A 42 -21.47 22.15 8.89
C SER A 42 -21.62 23.19 7.79
N HIS A 43 -20.92 24.33 7.91
CA HIS A 43 -20.95 25.42 6.93
C HIS A 43 -19.58 25.62 6.25
N GLN A 44 -18.59 24.80 6.62
CA GLN A 44 -17.24 24.87 6.07
C GLN A 44 -16.68 23.46 5.88
N GLY A 45 -16.04 23.23 4.74
CA GLY A 45 -15.30 22.02 4.43
C GLY A 45 -13.88 22.29 3.92
N TYR A 46 -13.03 21.28 4.03
CA TYR A 46 -11.70 21.30 3.44
C TYR A 46 -11.40 19.99 2.74
N ILE A 47 -10.77 20.07 1.57
CA ILE A 47 -10.18 18.92 0.87
C ILE A 47 -8.69 18.97 1.12
N TYR A 48 -8.16 18.00 1.87
CA TYR A 48 -6.73 17.89 2.08
C TYR A 48 -6.16 17.02 0.96
N CYS A 49 -5.58 17.66 -0.06
CA CYS A 49 -5.09 17.00 -1.26
C CYS A 49 -3.58 17.12 -1.35
N ARG A 50 -2.90 16.04 -1.70
CA ARG A 50 -1.44 16.03 -1.81
C ARG A 50 -0.94 16.81 -3.04
N THR A 51 0.13 17.58 -2.87
CA THR A 51 0.74 18.41 -3.94
C THR A 51 1.28 17.59 -5.11
N GLU A 52 1.55 16.30 -4.92
CA GLU A 52 2.00 15.41 -6.00
C GLU A 52 0.89 15.08 -7.02
N TYR A 53 -0.35 15.52 -6.81
CA TYR A 53 -1.47 15.34 -7.74
C TYR A 53 -1.88 16.68 -8.42
N PRO A 54 -1.02 17.29 -9.26
CA PRO A 54 -1.28 18.61 -9.83
C PRO A 54 -2.52 18.64 -10.73
N LEU A 55 -2.80 17.53 -11.44
CA LEU A 55 -4.01 17.43 -12.28
C LEU A 55 -5.28 17.36 -11.43
N ALA A 56 -5.27 16.60 -10.33
CA ALA A 56 -6.40 16.53 -9.41
C ALA A 56 -6.69 17.89 -8.78
N ILE A 57 -5.65 18.59 -8.29
CA ILE A 57 -5.79 19.95 -7.72
C ILE A 57 -6.36 20.91 -8.76
N HIS A 58 -5.86 20.87 -10.00
CA HIS A 58 -6.39 21.71 -11.08
C HIS A 58 -7.87 21.44 -11.34
N ARG A 59 -8.27 20.17 -11.48
CA ARG A 59 -9.66 19.79 -11.76
C ARG A 59 -10.59 20.06 -10.59
N LEU A 60 -10.15 19.88 -9.35
CA LEU A 60 -10.89 20.26 -8.15
C LEU A 60 -11.14 21.77 -8.11
N ASN A 61 -10.13 22.60 -8.39
CA ASN A 61 -10.32 24.05 -8.44
C ASN A 61 -11.35 24.46 -9.50
N VAL A 62 -11.32 23.84 -10.69
CA VAL A 62 -12.31 24.05 -11.74
C VAL A 62 -13.71 23.63 -11.27
N ALA A 63 -13.85 22.44 -10.67
CA ALA A 63 -15.12 21.93 -10.19
C ALA A 63 -15.73 22.77 -9.06
N ILE A 64 -14.91 23.23 -8.12
CA ILE A 64 -15.32 24.14 -7.04
C ILE A 64 -15.80 25.48 -7.62
N ALA A 65 -15.07 26.04 -8.59
CA ALA A 65 -15.47 27.29 -9.24
C ALA A 65 -16.83 27.13 -9.95
N GLN A 66 -17.02 26.03 -10.69
CA GLN A 66 -18.29 25.69 -11.32
C GLN A 66 -19.40 25.52 -10.26
N ALA A 67 -19.16 24.76 -9.19
CA ALA A 67 -20.15 24.55 -8.13
C ALA A 67 -20.63 25.87 -7.50
N ARG A 68 -19.71 26.84 -7.33
CA ARG A 68 -20.06 28.20 -6.88
C ARG A 68 -20.86 28.97 -7.92
N GLU A 69 -20.48 28.93 -9.19
CA GLU A 69 -21.19 29.60 -10.29
C GLU A 69 -22.63 29.10 -10.44
N TYR A 70 -22.84 27.79 -10.28
CA TYR A 70 -24.15 27.14 -10.34
C TYR A 70 -24.97 27.29 -9.03
N GLY A 71 -24.43 27.94 -8.00
CA GLY A 71 -25.13 28.18 -6.73
C GLY A 71 -25.34 26.93 -5.87
N ILE A 72 -24.55 25.87 -6.10
CA ILE A 72 -24.57 24.63 -5.31
C ILE A 72 -23.46 24.59 -4.25
N LEU A 73 -22.60 25.61 -4.22
CA LEU A 73 -21.62 25.87 -3.17
C LEU A 73 -21.60 27.37 -2.85
N GLY A 74 -21.44 27.73 -1.57
CA GLY A 74 -21.47 29.11 -1.08
C GLY A 74 -22.66 29.38 -0.16
N ARG A 75 -23.32 30.52 -0.37
CA ARG A 75 -24.46 30.96 0.46
C ARG A 75 -25.79 30.53 -0.13
N ASP A 76 -26.74 30.23 0.75
CA ASP A 76 -28.13 29.91 0.45
C ASP A 76 -28.28 28.90 -0.71
N ILE A 77 -27.61 27.76 -0.55
CA ILE A 77 -27.56 26.70 -1.57
C ILE A 77 -28.98 26.30 -1.95
N LEU A 78 -29.31 26.48 -3.24
CA LEU A 78 -30.63 26.21 -3.82
C LEU A 78 -31.82 26.92 -3.11
N GLY A 79 -31.59 28.05 -2.44
CA GLY A 79 -32.63 28.79 -1.71
C GLY A 79 -33.12 28.08 -0.44
N THR A 80 -32.31 27.16 0.12
CA THR A 80 -32.71 26.32 1.26
C THR A 80 -32.39 26.93 2.64
N GLY A 81 -31.77 28.10 2.68
CA GLY A 81 -31.25 28.75 3.88
C GLY A 81 -30.02 28.06 4.47
N PHE A 82 -29.33 27.23 3.69
CA PHE A 82 -28.13 26.50 4.10
C PHE A 82 -26.89 26.99 3.35
N ASP A 83 -25.83 27.29 4.10
CA ASP A 83 -24.55 27.73 3.56
C ASP A 83 -23.52 26.61 3.72
N PHE A 84 -22.71 26.39 2.69
CA PHE A 84 -21.55 25.52 2.77
C PHE A 84 -20.53 25.89 1.70
N ASP A 85 -19.27 26.06 2.10
CA ASP A 85 -18.17 26.31 1.18
C ASP A 85 -16.98 25.38 1.45
N ILE A 86 -16.14 25.19 0.44
CA ILE A 86 -15.01 24.26 0.44
C ILE A 86 -13.73 25.00 0.03
N GLU A 87 -12.65 24.71 0.74
CA GLU A 87 -11.30 25.10 0.36
C GLU A 87 -10.40 23.88 0.17
N ILE A 88 -9.40 24.00 -0.70
CA ILE A 88 -8.37 22.97 -0.88
C ILE A 88 -7.18 23.33 0.01
N TYR A 89 -6.73 22.38 0.81
CA TYR A 89 -5.47 22.45 1.52
C TYR A 89 -4.47 21.51 0.84
N GLU A 90 -3.37 22.07 0.35
CA GLU A 90 -2.33 21.33 -0.37
C GLU A 90 -1.30 20.74 0.61
N GLY A 91 -1.25 19.41 0.72
CA GLY A 91 -0.33 18.67 1.57
C GLY A 91 1.08 18.53 0.97
N ALA A 92 2.11 18.58 1.81
CA ALA A 92 3.52 18.58 1.40
C ALA A 92 4.19 17.18 1.33
N GLY A 93 3.44 16.14 0.94
CA GLY A 93 4.01 14.83 0.63
C GLY A 93 4.48 13.99 1.81
N ALA A 94 3.66 13.85 2.86
CA ALA A 94 3.97 13.01 4.01
C ALA A 94 2.84 12.03 4.30
N PHE A 95 3.07 10.73 4.15
CA PHE A 95 2.07 9.67 4.28
C PHE A 95 1.32 9.72 5.61
N VAL A 96 2.03 10.03 6.70
CA VAL A 96 1.42 10.15 8.03
C VAL A 96 0.36 11.24 8.11
N CYS A 97 0.37 12.23 7.21
CA CYS A 97 -0.66 13.28 7.16
C CYS A 97 -2.00 12.77 6.62
N GLY A 98 -2.07 11.57 6.03
CA GLY A 98 -3.32 10.88 5.73
C GLY A 98 -4.01 10.32 6.97
N GLU A 99 -3.33 10.27 8.13
CA GLU A 99 -3.94 9.87 9.41
C GLU A 99 -4.88 10.96 9.93
N GLU A 100 -6.05 10.55 10.43
CA GLU A 100 -7.17 11.44 10.75
C GLU A 100 -6.79 12.69 11.58
N THR A 101 -6.04 12.50 12.65
CA THR A 101 -5.67 13.59 13.56
C THR A 101 -4.41 14.34 13.13
N ALA A 102 -3.51 13.67 12.40
CA ALA A 102 -2.35 14.29 11.78
C ALA A 102 -2.76 15.23 10.62
N LEU A 103 -3.75 14.83 9.82
CA LEU A 103 -4.34 15.64 8.75
C LEU A 103 -4.87 16.96 9.29
N MET A 104 -5.69 16.90 10.34
CA MET A 104 -6.23 18.10 11.00
C MET A 104 -5.12 19.01 11.53
N ARG A 105 -4.04 18.43 12.08
CA ARG A 105 -2.88 19.18 12.56
C ARG A 105 -2.12 19.86 11.44
N SER A 106 -2.02 19.22 10.28
CA SER A 106 -1.42 19.79 9.08
C SER A 106 -2.23 21.01 8.61
N ILE A 107 -3.56 20.89 8.50
CA ILE A 107 -4.46 22.02 8.16
C ILE A 107 -4.32 23.17 9.17
N GLU A 108 -4.13 22.89 10.46
CA GLU A 108 -3.87 23.90 11.48
C GLU A 108 -2.52 24.64 11.33
N GLY A 109 -1.71 24.32 10.32
CA GLY A 109 -0.36 24.85 10.12
C GLY A 109 0.67 24.28 11.10
N LYS A 110 0.37 23.14 11.73
CA LYS A 110 1.26 22.47 12.68
C LYS A 110 1.87 21.24 12.02
N ARG A 111 2.94 20.70 12.62
CA ARG A 111 3.49 19.40 12.19
C ARG A 111 2.39 18.33 12.22
N GLY A 112 2.27 17.60 11.11
CA GLY A 112 1.35 16.47 10.88
C GLY A 112 1.68 15.27 11.77
N MET A 113 1.36 15.42 13.05
CA MET A 113 1.61 14.43 14.09
C MET A 113 0.28 14.04 14.74
N PRO A 114 -0.05 12.73 14.83
CA PRO A 114 -1.30 12.28 15.42
C PRO A 114 -1.51 12.74 16.86
N ARG A 115 -2.76 12.88 17.29
CA ARG A 115 -3.16 13.18 18.66
C ARG A 115 -3.65 11.90 19.35
N PRO A 116 -3.38 11.71 20.65
CA PRO A 116 -4.00 10.63 21.41
C PRO A 116 -5.52 10.80 21.43
N ARG A 117 -6.23 9.68 21.34
CA ARG A 117 -7.68 9.61 21.55
C ARG A 117 -7.91 8.94 22.91
N PRO A 118 -8.83 9.44 23.76
CA PRO A 118 -9.64 10.67 23.63
C PRO A 118 -8.86 11.99 23.79
N PRO A 119 -9.40 13.15 23.32
CA PRO A 119 -10.73 13.33 22.71
C PRO A 119 -10.79 12.92 21.23
N PHE A 120 -11.94 12.43 20.79
CA PHE A 120 -12.19 12.08 19.38
C PHE A 120 -12.49 13.32 18.53
N PRO A 121 -12.16 13.32 17.22
CA PRO A 121 -12.38 14.47 16.34
C PRO A 121 -13.84 14.94 16.22
N ALA A 122 -14.79 14.00 16.30
CA ALA A 122 -16.21 14.31 16.33
C ALA A 122 -16.60 15.23 17.51
N HIS A 123 -15.81 15.26 18.59
CA HIS A 123 -15.98 16.21 19.70
C HIS A 123 -14.99 17.38 19.61
N LYS A 124 -13.71 17.09 19.37
CA LYS A 124 -12.61 18.07 19.30
C LYS A 124 -11.60 17.70 18.22
N GLY A 125 -11.91 18.06 16.98
CA GLY A 125 -11.06 17.85 15.80
C GLY A 125 -10.31 19.12 15.40
N LEU A 126 -10.57 19.58 14.17
CA LEU A 126 -9.95 20.76 13.57
C LEU A 126 -10.26 22.01 14.40
N TRP A 127 -9.21 22.72 14.84
CA TRP A 127 -9.31 23.89 15.74
C TRP A 127 -10.19 23.63 16.98
N GLU A 128 -10.11 22.39 17.50
CA GLU A 128 -10.89 21.92 18.65
C GLU A 128 -12.41 21.98 18.45
N LYS A 129 -12.89 22.02 17.21
CA LYS A 129 -14.31 21.97 16.86
C LYS A 129 -14.72 20.56 16.40
N PRO A 130 -16.00 20.18 16.55
CA PRO A 130 -16.52 18.93 16.02
C PRO A 130 -16.23 18.82 14.51
N THR A 131 -15.51 17.75 14.14
CA THR A 131 -15.04 17.56 12.77
C THR A 131 -15.21 16.10 12.38
N ILE A 132 -15.71 15.88 11.16
CA ILE A 132 -15.68 14.55 10.53
C ILE A 132 -14.63 14.57 9.41
N LEU A 133 -13.96 13.43 9.22
CA LEU A 133 -13.04 13.20 8.12
C LEU A 133 -13.50 11.95 7.38
N ASN A 134 -13.64 12.05 6.07
CA ASN A 134 -14.01 10.93 5.22
C ASN A 134 -13.09 10.86 3.99
N ASN A 135 -12.81 9.65 3.54
CA ASN A 135 -12.03 9.41 2.32
C ASN A 135 -12.81 9.82 1.06
N VAL A 136 -12.09 10.09 -0.03
CA VAL A 136 -12.65 10.45 -1.35
C VAL A 136 -13.67 9.40 -1.84
N GLU A 137 -13.30 8.11 -1.87
CA GLU A 137 -14.21 7.03 -2.29
C GLU A 137 -15.48 7.00 -1.46
N THR A 138 -15.37 7.22 -0.14
CA THR A 138 -16.54 7.25 0.75
C THR A 138 -17.50 8.37 0.37
N LEU A 139 -16.98 9.58 0.13
CA LEU A 139 -17.79 10.75 -0.21
C LEU A 139 -18.41 10.61 -1.61
N ALA A 140 -17.66 10.11 -2.59
CA ALA A 140 -18.15 9.90 -3.95
C ALA A 140 -19.33 8.92 -4.02
N ASN A 141 -19.41 7.96 -3.11
CA ASN A 141 -20.52 7.01 -3.03
C ASN A 141 -21.82 7.62 -2.45
N ILE A 142 -21.74 8.72 -1.69
CA ILE A 142 -22.90 9.25 -0.94
C ILE A 142 -24.03 9.67 -1.87
N GLY A 143 -23.72 10.38 -2.97
CA GLY A 143 -24.75 10.85 -3.92
C GLY A 143 -25.59 9.69 -4.47
N GLN A 144 -24.92 8.62 -4.93
CA GLN A 144 -25.59 7.42 -5.45
C GLN A 144 -26.42 6.70 -4.37
N ILE A 145 -25.96 6.66 -3.12
CA ILE A 145 -26.70 6.06 -2.01
C ILE A 145 -27.98 6.85 -1.70
N ILE A 146 -27.92 8.19 -1.74
CA ILE A 146 -29.09 9.04 -1.49
C ILE A 146 -30.11 8.92 -2.62
N LEU A 147 -29.65 8.88 -3.88
CA LEU A 147 -30.51 8.76 -5.06
C LEU A 147 -31.22 7.40 -5.15
N ASN A 148 -30.48 6.30 -4.96
CA ASN A 148 -31.02 4.94 -5.13
C ASN A 148 -31.53 4.31 -3.83
N GLY A 149 -31.23 4.93 -2.68
CA GLY A 149 -31.59 4.47 -1.35
C GLY A 149 -30.60 3.47 -0.73
N GLY A 150 -30.49 3.47 0.59
CA GLY A 150 -29.54 2.61 1.32
C GLY A 150 -29.74 1.10 1.12
N LYS A 151 -30.97 0.64 0.80
CA LYS A 151 -31.23 -0.77 0.49
C LYS A 151 -30.60 -1.22 -0.82
N TRP A 152 -30.50 -0.32 -1.81
CA TRP A 152 -29.84 -0.62 -3.08
C TRP A 152 -28.34 -0.88 -2.84
N TYR A 153 -27.67 0.03 -2.11
CA TYR A 153 -26.25 -0.12 -1.79
C TYR A 153 -25.99 -1.37 -0.92
N ALA A 154 -26.84 -1.60 0.09
CA ALA A 154 -26.74 -2.77 0.96
C ALA A 154 -27.15 -4.10 0.29
N GLY A 155 -27.76 -4.05 -0.89
CA GLY A 155 -28.09 -5.21 -1.72
C GLY A 155 -26.86 -5.81 -2.43
N VAL A 156 -25.75 -5.08 -2.45
CA VAL A 156 -24.44 -5.54 -2.92
C VAL A 156 -23.53 -5.74 -1.72
N GLY A 157 -22.67 -6.76 -1.77
CA GLY A 157 -21.70 -7.04 -0.70
C GLY A 157 -22.03 -8.27 0.15
N THR A 158 -21.31 -8.43 1.25
CA THR A 158 -21.52 -9.47 2.26
C THR A 158 -22.54 -9.01 3.32
N GLU A 159 -22.79 -9.81 4.35
CA GLU A 159 -23.61 -9.37 5.48
C GLU A 159 -22.99 -8.18 6.22
N THR A 160 -21.67 -8.19 6.38
CA THR A 160 -20.90 -7.24 7.19
C THR A 160 -20.22 -6.14 6.38
N SER A 161 -20.03 -6.33 5.07
CA SER A 161 -19.34 -5.39 4.17
C SER A 161 -20.22 -5.09 2.97
N LYS A 162 -20.88 -3.92 2.98
CA LYS A 162 -21.87 -3.51 1.97
C LYS A 162 -21.24 -2.69 0.85
N GLY A 163 -21.84 -2.77 -0.34
CA GLY A 163 -21.46 -2.01 -1.53
C GLY A 163 -20.30 -2.60 -2.30
N THR A 164 -19.64 -1.73 -3.07
CA THR A 164 -18.47 -2.04 -3.88
C THR A 164 -17.21 -1.48 -3.24
N LYS A 165 -16.06 -1.92 -3.74
CA LYS A 165 -14.75 -1.38 -3.40
C LYS A 165 -13.92 -1.28 -4.66
N VAL A 166 -13.21 -0.17 -4.82
CA VAL A 166 -12.20 -0.02 -5.86
C VAL A 166 -10.85 -0.55 -5.35
N PHE A 167 -10.19 -1.35 -6.18
CA PHE A 167 -8.82 -1.83 -5.98
C PHE A 167 -7.89 -1.31 -7.08
N ALA A 168 -6.67 -0.97 -6.68
CA ALA A 168 -5.58 -0.67 -7.57
C ALA A 168 -4.69 -1.92 -7.72
N LEU A 169 -4.82 -2.61 -8.86
CA LEU A 169 -4.05 -3.78 -9.21
C LEU A 169 -2.69 -3.37 -9.79
N SER A 170 -1.62 -3.88 -9.19
CA SER A 170 -0.23 -3.62 -9.59
C SER A 170 0.66 -4.83 -9.28
N GLY A 171 1.94 -4.74 -9.66
CA GLY A 171 2.92 -5.82 -9.47
C GLY A 171 2.95 -6.81 -10.64
N ASP A 172 3.17 -8.09 -10.33
CA ASP A 172 3.33 -9.17 -11.31
C ASP A 172 1.97 -9.66 -11.84
N ILE A 173 1.25 -8.79 -12.55
CA ILE A 173 -0.09 -9.06 -13.08
C ILE A 173 -0.23 -8.57 -14.53
N ASN A 174 -1.01 -9.27 -15.36
CA ASN A 174 -1.16 -8.92 -16.79
C ASN A 174 -1.94 -7.61 -17.00
N ASN A 175 -3.04 -7.43 -16.28
CA ASN A 175 -3.89 -6.24 -16.37
C ASN A 175 -3.68 -5.36 -15.14
N ILE A 176 -2.82 -4.35 -15.27
CA ILE A 176 -2.58 -3.31 -14.26
C ILE A 176 -3.62 -2.20 -14.43
N GLY A 177 -4.24 -1.76 -13.34
CA GLY A 177 -5.24 -0.69 -13.38
C GLY A 177 -6.15 -0.65 -12.16
N LEU A 178 -7.25 0.09 -12.28
CA LEU A 178 -8.31 0.11 -11.27
C LEU A 178 -9.40 -0.91 -11.62
N VAL A 179 -9.88 -1.60 -10.60
CA VAL A 179 -11.05 -2.48 -10.70
C VAL A 179 -12.02 -2.16 -9.58
N GLU A 180 -13.27 -1.90 -9.92
CA GLU A 180 -14.36 -1.85 -8.95
C GLU A 180 -15.03 -3.22 -8.87
N VAL A 181 -15.12 -3.79 -7.68
CA VAL A 181 -15.78 -5.08 -7.45
C VAL A 181 -16.76 -5.00 -6.28
N PRO A 182 -17.82 -5.82 -6.29
CA PRO A 182 -18.64 -6.06 -5.10
C PRO A 182 -17.78 -6.54 -3.93
N MET A 183 -18.05 -6.03 -2.73
CA MET A 183 -17.55 -6.64 -1.50
C MET A 183 -17.95 -8.13 -1.46
N GLY A 184 -17.05 -8.99 -0.99
CA GLY A 184 -17.23 -10.44 -0.98
C GLY A 184 -16.70 -11.16 -2.21
N THR A 185 -16.28 -10.45 -3.26
CA THR A 185 -15.61 -11.06 -4.42
C THR A 185 -14.33 -11.79 -3.96
N PRO A 186 -14.07 -13.05 -4.36
CA PRO A 186 -12.83 -13.76 -4.00
C PRO A 186 -11.58 -13.10 -4.59
N LEU A 187 -10.46 -13.12 -3.85
CA LEU A 187 -9.17 -12.60 -4.35
C LEU A 187 -8.75 -13.30 -5.65
N ARG A 188 -9.01 -14.62 -5.77
CA ARG A 188 -8.76 -15.41 -6.97
C ARG A 188 -9.43 -14.80 -8.20
N THR A 189 -10.70 -14.42 -8.10
CA THR A 189 -11.46 -13.81 -9.20
C THR A 189 -10.85 -12.48 -9.61
N ILE A 190 -10.48 -11.65 -8.64
CA ILE A 190 -9.83 -10.36 -8.93
C ILE A 190 -8.50 -10.57 -9.66
N ILE A 191 -7.67 -11.50 -9.20
CA ILE A 191 -6.32 -11.71 -9.72
C ILE A 191 -6.33 -12.41 -11.08
N TYR A 192 -7.09 -13.49 -11.23
CA TYR A 192 -7.05 -14.33 -12.42
C TYR A 192 -8.09 -13.93 -13.47
N ASP A 193 -9.34 -13.67 -13.07
CA ASP A 193 -10.41 -13.40 -14.03
C ASP A 193 -10.35 -11.95 -14.52
N ILE A 194 -10.12 -10.99 -13.62
CA ILE A 194 -10.05 -9.57 -13.97
C ILE A 194 -8.61 -9.14 -14.28
N GLY A 195 -7.68 -9.45 -13.39
CA GLY A 195 -6.25 -9.14 -13.53
C GLY A 195 -5.54 -9.92 -14.63
N GLY A 196 -6.17 -10.98 -15.17
CA GLY A 196 -5.59 -11.81 -16.22
C GLY A 196 -4.45 -12.72 -15.74
N GLY A 197 -4.26 -12.86 -14.43
CA GLY A 197 -3.24 -13.72 -13.82
C GLY A 197 -1.81 -13.20 -13.96
N ILE A 198 -0.85 -14.08 -13.63
CA ILE A 198 0.57 -13.75 -13.58
C ILE A 198 1.20 -13.76 -14.99
N PRO A 199 2.03 -12.76 -15.34
CA PRO A 199 2.77 -12.74 -16.59
C PRO A 199 3.62 -14.00 -16.81
N ASN A 200 3.82 -14.36 -18.08
CA ASN A 200 4.66 -15.49 -18.49
C ASN A 200 4.26 -16.86 -17.90
N LYS A 201 3.02 -17.02 -17.42
CA LYS A 201 2.53 -18.26 -16.78
C LYS A 201 3.35 -18.70 -15.56
N LYS A 202 4.01 -17.75 -14.90
CA LYS A 202 4.67 -18.00 -13.62
C LYS A 202 3.63 -18.28 -12.53
N LYS A 203 4.09 -18.83 -11.41
CA LYS A 203 3.22 -19.10 -10.27
C LYS A 203 2.96 -17.84 -9.44
N PHE A 204 1.72 -17.69 -9.01
CA PHE A 204 1.36 -16.73 -7.97
C PHE A 204 2.03 -17.13 -6.66
N LYS A 205 2.60 -16.17 -5.94
CA LYS A 205 3.19 -16.40 -4.63
C LYS A 205 2.38 -15.77 -3.52
N ALA A 206 2.12 -14.48 -3.64
CA ALA A 206 1.38 -13.71 -2.65
C ALA A 206 0.75 -12.45 -3.27
N VAL A 207 -0.22 -11.89 -2.57
CA VAL A 207 -0.71 -10.53 -2.82
C VAL A 207 -0.60 -9.72 -1.54
N GLN A 208 0.01 -8.54 -1.63
CA GLN A 208 0.01 -7.57 -0.52
C GLN A 208 -1.29 -6.78 -0.62
N LEU A 209 -2.06 -6.78 0.47
CA LEU A 209 -3.32 -6.05 0.59
C LEU A 209 -3.31 -5.14 1.81
N GLY A 210 -3.72 -3.89 1.62
CA GLY A 210 -3.80 -2.87 2.68
C GLY A 210 -2.66 -1.86 2.69
N GLY A 211 -2.01 -1.64 1.54
CA GLY A 211 -0.86 -0.74 1.42
C GLY A 211 0.41 -1.29 2.09
N PRO A 212 1.40 -0.43 2.40
CA PRO A 212 2.66 -0.83 3.03
C PRO A 212 2.50 -1.41 4.42
N SER A 213 1.48 -0.96 5.16
CA SER A 213 1.15 -1.48 6.49
C SER A 213 0.18 -2.67 6.44
N GLY A 214 -0.10 -3.17 5.24
CA GLY A 214 -0.92 -4.35 4.97
C GLY A 214 -0.24 -5.67 5.28
N GLY A 215 -0.84 -6.77 4.83
CA GLY A 215 -0.27 -8.11 4.95
C GLY A 215 -0.18 -8.84 3.62
N CYS A 216 0.75 -9.80 3.55
CA CYS A 216 0.92 -10.69 2.41
C CYS A 216 0.00 -11.92 2.54
N ILE A 217 -0.90 -12.10 1.58
CA ILE A 217 -1.83 -13.23 1.50
C ILE A 217 -1.27 -14.25 0.51
N PRO A 218 -0.97 -15.50 0.93
CA PRO A 218 -0.38 -16.53 0.08
C PRO A 218 -1.41 -17.21 -0.84
N GLU A 219 -0.92 -18.03 -1.79
CA GLU A 219 -1.75 -18.78 -2.75
C GLU A 219 -2.87 -19.59 -2.10
N GLN A 220 -2.58 -20.25 -0.98
CA GLN A 220 -3.53 -21.11 -0.26
C GLN A 220 -4.73 -20.36 0.35
N GLU A 221 -4.67 -19.03 0.43
CA GLU A 221 -5.73 -18.17 0.97
C GLU A 221 -6.42 -17.34 -0.14
N LEU A 222 -6.15 -17.61 -1.43
CA LEU A 222 -6.70 -16.84 -2.55
C LEU A 222 -8.23 -16.91 -2.70
N ASP A 223 -8.86 -17.93 -2.13
CA ASP A 223 -10.32 -18.04 -2.13
C ASP A 223 -10.97 -17.21 -1.01
N THR A 224 -10.17 -16.47 -0.23
CA THR A 224 -10.68 -15.53 0.78
C THR A 224 -11.50 -14.44 0.09
N PRO A 225 -12.75 -14.22 0.51
CA PRO A 225 -13.57 -13.12 -0.01
C PRO A 225 -13.00 -11.79 0.46
N VAL A 226 -13.08 -10.79 -0.41
CA VAL A 226 -12.76 -9.40 -0.11
C VAL A 226 -13.80 -8.83 0.84
N ASP A 227 -13.58 -9.04 2.13
CA ASP A 227 -14.43 -8.62 3.24
C ASP A 227 -13.53 -8.20 4.40
N TYR A 228 -13.89 -7.12 5.11
CA TYR A 228 -13.07 -6.57 6.20
C TYR A 228 -12.68 -7.63 7.24
N GLN A 229 -13.60 -8.51 7.63
CA GLN A 229 -13.37 -9.52 8.65
C GLN A 229 -12.60 -10.72 8.09
N ALA A 230 -12.92 -11.15 6.88
CA ALA A 230 -12.24 -12.29 6.25
C ALA A 230 -10.75 -11.99 6.00
N ILE A 231 -10.46 -10.81 5.46
CA ILE A 231 -9.09 -10.34 5.20
C ILE A 231 -8.28 -10.18 6.49
N ALA A 232 -8.89 -9.66 7.56
CA ALA A 232 -8.23 -9.55 8.86
C ALA A 232 -7.77 -10.91 9.43
N LYS A 233 -8.54 -11.99 9.21
CA LYS A 233 -8.20 -13.35 9.69
C LYS A 233 -6.97 -13.94 9.01
N VAL A 234 -6.72 -13.58 7.76
CA VAL A 234 -5.52 -14.00 7.01
C VAL A 234 -4.30 -13.09 7.26
N GLY A 235 -4.43 -12.12 8.18
CA GLY A 235 -3.31 -11.28 8.61
C GLY A 235 -2.99 -10.11 7.69
N ALA A 236 -3.92 -9.75 6.79
CA ALA A 236 -3.91 -8.53 6.01
C ALA A 236 -5.00 -7.57 6.50
N ILE A 237 -5.07 -6.37 5.93
CA ILE A 237 -6.13 -5.41 6.25
C ILE A 237 -6.73 -4.85 4.96
N MET A 238 -8.01 -4.52 5.02
CA MET A 238 -8.64 -3.74 3.96
C MET A 238 -8.30 -2.26 4.18
N GLY A 239 -7.24 -1.81 3.50
CA GLY A 239 -6.80 -0.41 3.52
C GLY A 239 -7.38 0.39 2.36
N SER A 240 -6.52 1.20 1.75
CA SER A 240 -6.78 2.04 0.56
C SER A 240 -7.04 1.27 -0.74
N GLY A 241 -7.30 -0.03 -0.72
CA GLY A 241 -7.55 -0.80 -1.96
C GLY A 241 -6.32 -1.09 -2.82
N GLY A 242 -5.09 -0.76 -2.39
CA GLY A 242 -3.88 -1.20 -3.09
C GLY A 242 -3.69 -2.72 -3.03
N MET A 243 -3.50 -3.36 -4.20
CA MET A 243 -3.22 -4.79 -4.38
C MET A 243 -1.95 -4.99 -5.20
N ILE A 244 -0.86 -5.36 -4.53
CA ILE A 244 0.43 -5.65 -5.18
C ILE A 244 0.57 -7.17 -5.29
N VAL A 245 0.43 -7.69 -6.51
CA VAL A 245 0.56 -9.11 -6.82
C VAL A 245 2.04 -9.46 -6.99
N MET A 246 2.46 -10.60 -6.45
CA MET A 246 3.84 -11.08 -6.46
C MET A 246 3.92 -12.51 -7.00
N ASP A 247 4.88 -12.73 -7.90
CA ASP A 247 5.18 -14.05 -8.46
C ASP A 247 6.20 -14.86 -7.63
N GLU A 248 6.51 -16.07 -8.09
CA GLU A 248 7.47 -16.99 -7.45
C GLU A 248 8.92 -16.47 -7.34
N ASP A 249 9.30 -15.46 -8.12
CA ASP A 249 10.65 -14.85 -8.11
C ASP A 249 10.75 -13.66 -7.13
N THR A 250 9.70 -13.40 -6.36
CA THR A 250 9.70 -12.36 -5.32
C THR A 250 10.24 -12.89 -3.99
N CYS A 251 11.20 -12.21 -3.37
CA CYS A 251 11.72 -12.59 -2.05
C CYS A 251 10.85 -12.00 -0.93
N MET A 252 10.20 -12.84 -0.11
CA MET A 252 9.26 -12.31 0.89
C MET A 252 9.96 -11.58 2.04
N VAL A 253 11.21 -11.94 2.33
CA VAL A 253 12.04 -11.24 3.32
C VAL A 253 12.39 -9.83 2.84
N ASP A 254 12.76 -9.70 1.56
CA ASP A 254 13.06 -8.40 0.94
C ASP A 254 11.80 -7.55 0.75
N MET A 255 10.66 -8.17 0.45
CA MET A 255 9.38 -7.45 0.42
C MET A 255 9.02 -6.88 1.79
N ALA A 256 9.18 -7.65 2.87
CA ALA A 256 8.97 -7.14 4.22
C ALA A 256 9.94 -5.99 4.54
N ARG A 257 11.21 -6.11 4.12
CA ARG A 257 12.23 -5.05 4.26
C ARG A 257 11.83 -3.78 3.51
N PHE A 258 11.39 -3.90 2.26
CA PHE A 258 10.94 -2.77 1.42
C PHE A 258 9.78 -2.00 2.05
N PHE A 259 8.74 -2.71 2.55
CA PHE A 259 7.64 -2.03 3.21
C PHE A 259 8.04 -1.41 4.56
N MET A 260 8.93 -2.07 5.31
CA MET A 260 9.45 -1.50 6.56
C MET A 260 10.30 -0.25 6.36
N ASP A 261 11.05 -0.19 5.26
CA ASP A 261 11.82 0.99 4.84
C ASP A 261 10.88 2.18 4.63
N PHE A 262 9.82 1.96 3.82
CA PHE A 262 8.76 2.95 3.63
C PHE A 262 8.10 3.39 4.95
N ILE A 263 7.70 2.44 5.81
CA ILE A 263 7.05 2.75 7.09
C ILE A 263 7.98 3.56 8.01
N GLN A 264 9.28 3.27 8.00
CA GLN A 264 10.26 3.97 8.80
C GLN A 264 10.45 5.40 8.31
N ASP A 265 10.58 5.61 7.00
CA ASP A 265 10.72 6.92 6.37
C ASP A 265 9.47 7.80 6.58
N GLU A 266 8.30 7.18 6.53
CA GLU A 266 7.01 7.87 6.72
C GLU A 266 6.59 8.02 8.19
N SER A 267 7.43 7.58 9.14
CA SER A 267 7.15 7.75 10.55
C SER A 267 7.27 9.22 10.97
N CYS A 268 6.21 9.78 11.57
CA CYS A 268 6.28 11.12 12.16
C CYS A 268 7.27 11.24 13.35
N GLY A 269 7.78 10.11 13.87
CA GLY A 269 8.76 10.08 14.96
C GLY A 269 8.23 10.42 16.36
N LYS A 270 6.90 10.55 16.54
CA LYS A 270 6.31 11.00 17.80
C LYS A 270 6.39 9.97 18.93
N CYS A 271 5.97 8.72 18.67
CA CYS A 271 5.99 7.66 19.68
C CYS A 271 7.25 6.83 19.57
N THR A 272 7.94 6.60 20.70
CA THR A 272 9.15 5.77 20.79
C THR A 272 8.98 4.37 20.19
N PRO A 273 7.90 3.61 20.46
CA PRO A 273 7.76 2.26 19.92
C PRO A 273 7.75 2.25 18.39
N CYS A 274 7.03 3.16 17.74
CA CYS A 274 7.11 3.30 16.29
C CYS A 274 8.51 3.80 15.89
N ARG A 275 8.92 5.01 16.30
CA ARG A 275 10.16 5.66 15.82
C ARG A 275 11.40 4.78 15.93
N GLU A 276 11.60 4.13 17.07
CA GLU A 276 12.78 3.31 17.34
C GLU A 276 12.54 1.85 16.98
N GLY A 277 11.34 1.32 17.23
CA GLY A 277 11.04 -0.08 16.99
C GLY A 277 11.03 -0.44 15.51
N THR A 278 10.40 0.38 14.65
CA THR A 278 10.40 0.11 13.21
C THR A 278 11.81 0.20 12.61
N ARG A 279 12.67 1.08 13.15
CA ARG A 279 14.09 1.14 12.80
C ARG A 279 14.82 -0.17 13.13
N ARG A 280 14.59 -0.75 14.31
CA ARG A 280 15.21 -2.02 14.71
C ARG A 280 14.71 -3.21 13.88
N LEU A 281 13.43 -3.20 13.50
CA LEU A 281 12.88 -4.17 12.56
C LEU A 281 13.58 -4.07 11.20
N LEU A 282 13.69 -2.87 10.65
CA LEU A 282 14.35 -2.61 9.37
C LEU A 282 15.83 -3.04 9.39
N GLU A 283 16.61 -2.58 10.38
CA GLU A 283 18.02 -2.97 10.55
C GLU A 283 18.21 -4.50 10.63
N THR A 284 17.25 -5.20 11.24
CA THR A 284 17.28 -6.67 11.34
C THR A 284 16.99 -7.32 9.98
N LEU A 285 16.00 -6.81 9.23
CA LEU A 285 15.68 -7.29 7.89
C LEU A 285 16.81 -7.01 6.89
N ASP A 286 17.39 -5.81 6.90
CA ASP A 286 18.57 -5.46 6.11
C ASP A 286 19.71 -6.45 6.36
N ARG A 287 20.01 -6.70 7.64
CA ARG A 287 21.04 -7.65 8.05
C ARG A 287 20.75 -9.08 7.56
N ILE A 288 19.50 -9.52 7.56
CA ILE A 288 19.09 -10.82 7.02
C ILE A 288 19.30 -10.86 5.50
N CYS A 289 18.85 -9.84 4.76
CA CYS A 289 19.02 -9.75 3.30
C CYS A 289 20.48 -9.62 2.87
N GLU A 290 21.35 -9.05 3.72
CA GLU A 290 22.80 -8.99 3.53
C GLU A 290 23.54 -10.30 3.88
N GLY A 291 22.83 -11.35 4.30
CA GLY A 291 23.41 -12.63 4.72
C GLY A 291 24.08 -12.62 6.10
N LYS A 292 23.92 -11.54 6.85
CA LYS A 292 24.42 -11.38 8.22
C LYS A 292 23.36 -11.75 9.28
N GLY A 293 22.27 -12.42 8.87
CA GLY A 293 21.26 -12.96 9.78
C GLY A 293 21.85 -13.91 10.83
N LYS A 294 21.22 -13.95 12.00
CA LYS A 294 21.65 -14.70 13.20
C LYS A 294 20.48 -15.53 13.74
N ALA A 295 20.82 -16.60 14.47
CA ALA A 295 19.84 -17.32 15.26
C ALA A 295 19.16 -16.37 16.26
N GLY A 296 17.84 -16.45 16.40
CA GLY A 296 17.03 -15.56 17.25
C GLY A 296 16.46 -14.33 16.52
N ASP A 297 16.88 -14.03 15.29
CA ASP A 297 16.35 -12.86 14.56
C ASP A 297 14.85 -12.99 14.25
N ILE A 298 14.36 -14.20 13.97
CA ILE A 298 12.93 -14.45 13.70
C ILE A 298 12.10 -14.16 14.96
N GLU A 299 12.56 -14.63 16.12
CA GLU A 299 11.91 -14.44 17.41
C GLU A 299 11.91 -12.95 17.80
N LEU A 300 13.04 -12.27 17.61
CA LEU A 300 13.17 -10.82 17.82
C LEU A 300 12.21 -10.03 16.92
N LEU A 301 12.18 -10.33 15.62
CA LEU A 301 11.27 -9.68 14.67
C LEU A 301 9.81 -9.84 15.12
N LYS A 302 9.43 -11.05 15.55
CA LYS A 302 8.07 -11.36 16.00
C LYS A 302 7.72 -10.61 17.29
N GLU A 303 8.54 -10.70 18.33
CA GLU A 303 8.29 -10.07 19.63
C GLU A 303 8.22 -8.55 19.52
N LEU A 304 9.18 -7.95 18.80
CA LEU A 304 9.22 -6.52 18.59
C LEU A 304 8.03 -6.04 17.75
N SER A 305 7.61 -6.81 16.74
CA SER A 305 6.42 -6.50 15.93
C SER A 305 5.15 -6.40 16.77
N TYR A 306 4.90 -7.35 17.69
CA TYR A 306 3.76 -7.26 18.61
C TYR A 306 3.88 -6.09 19.58
N THR A 307 5.08 -5.87 20.13
CA THR A 307 5.33 -4.73 21.04
C THR A 307 5.00 -3.40 20.38
N ILE A 308 5.46 -3.18 19.14
CA ILE A 308 5.18 -1.96 18.38
C ILE A 308 3.69 -1.83 18.09
N LYS A 309 3.05 -2.93 17.69
CA LYS A 309 1.62 -2.97 17.39
C LYS A 309 0.76 -2.54 18.58
N ASP A 310 1.07 -3.04 19.77
CA ASP A 310 0.26 -2.80 20.97
C ASP A 310 0.55 -1.44 21.64
N SER A 311 1.73 -0.86 21.41
CA SER A 311 2.16 0.37 22.11
C SER A 311 2.20 1.64 21.23
N SER A 312 1.96 1.51 19.93
CA SER A 312 1.96 2.65 19.00
C SER A 312 0.72 3.53 19.09
N LEU A 313 0.94 4.84 18.92
CA LEU A 313 -0.11 5.86 19.06
C LEU A 313 -1.18 5.83 17.96
N CYS A 314 -0.79 5.58 16.72
CA CYS A 314 -1.65 5.71 15.54
C CYS A 314 -1.62 4.45 14.66
N GLY A 315 -2.50 4.43 13.65
CA GLY A 315 -2.64 3.32 12.71
C GLY A 315 -1.32 2.87 12.10
N LEU A 316 -0.48 3.80 11.62
CA LEU A 316 0.82 3.50 11.01
C LEU A 316 1.68 2.58 11.89
N GLY A 317 1.85 2.90 13.17
CA GLY A 317 2.66 2.07 14.07
C GLY A 317 1.94 0.76 14.45
N GLN A 318 0.61 0.77 14.54
CA GLN A 318 -0.18 -0.41 14.89
C GLN A 318 -0.20 -1.46 13.76
N THR A 319 -0.20 -1.02 12.50
CA THR A 319 -0.27 -1.90 11.33
C THR A 319 1.09 -2.06 10.64
N GLY A 320 2.04 -1.16 10.86
CA GLY A 320 3.37 -1.19 10.25
C GLY A 320 4.08 -2.55 10.34
N PRO A 321 4.01 -3.29 11.46
CA PRO A 321 4.63 -4.62 11.54
C PRO A 321 3.91 -5.76 10.79
N ASN A 322 2.73 -5.53 10.20
CA ASN A 322 1.93 -6.57 9.54
C ASN A 322 2.64 -7.27 8.36
N PRO A 323 3.43 -6.59 7.49
CA PRO A 323 4.19 -7.28 6.44
C PRO A 323 5.15 -8.31 7.02
N ILE A 324 5.82 -8.00 8.14
CA ILE A 324 6.72 -8.95 8.84
C ILE A 324 5.90 -10.11 9.43
N LEU A 325 4.83 -9.81 10.16
CA LEU A 325 4.03 -10.84 10.83
C LEU A 325 3.39 -11.80 9.83
N SER A 326 2.86 -11.30 8.72
CA SER A 326 2.26 -12.11 7.67
C SER A 326 3.30 -12.95 6.91
N THR A 327 4.45 -12.36 6.57
CA THR A 327 5.53 -13.10 5.89
C THR A 327 6.21 -14.13 6.80
N LEU A 328 6.35 -13.85 8.10
CA LEU A 328 6.79 -14.86 9.08
C LEU A 328 5.76 -15.98 9.25
N ARG A 329 4.46 -15.70 9.13
CA ARG A 329 3.40 -16.71 9.24
C ARG A 329 3.44 -17.69 8.06
N TYR A 330 3.58 -17.18 6.84
CA TYR A 330 3.39 -17.98 5.62
C TYR A 330 4.70 -18.36 4.92
N PHE A 331 5.76 -17.58 5.09
CA PHE A 331 7.03 -17.71 4.37
C PHE A 331 8.23 -17.81 5.33
N ARG A 332 8.03 -18.33 6.55
CA ARG A 332 9.11 -18.54 7.55
C ARG A 332 10.33 -19.26 6.96
N HIS A 333 10.10 -20.25 6.10
CA HIS A 333 11.16 -21.02 5.45
C HIS A 333 12.12 -20.15 4.63
N GLU A 334 11.67 -19.01 4.07
CA GLU A 334 12.57 -18.08 3.39
C GLU A 334 13.47 -17.34 4.36
N TYR A 335 12.97 -16.93 5.53
CA TYR A 335 13.79 -16.36 6.59
C TYR A 335 14.85 -17.34 7.06
N GLU A 336 14.47 -18.61 7.26
CA GLU A 336 15.37 -19.68 7.67
C GLU A 336 16.46 -19.94 6.61
N ALA A 337 16.12 -19.92 5.31
CA ALA A 337 17.10 -20.01 4.23
C ALA A 337 18.08 -18.81 4.22
N HIS A 338 17.61 -17.59 4.48
CA HIS A 338 18.49 -16.41 4.55
C HIS A 338 19.41 -16.48 5.77
N ILE A 339 18.90 -16.92 6.93
CA ILE A 339 19.64 -16.93 8.19
C ILE A 339 20.64 -18.08 8.25
N TYR A 340 20.20 -19.31 7.95
CA TYR A 340 20.97 -20.53 8.18
C TYR A 340 21.68 -21.04 6.92
N GLU A 341 21.00 -21.04 5.77
CA GLU A 341 21.61 -21.50 4.51
C GLU A 341 22.46 -20.43 3.82
N LYS A 342 22.33 -19.17 4.24
CA LYS A 342 22.94 -18.01 3.58
C LYS A 342 22.60 -17.99 2.08
N ARG A 343 21.32 -18.21 1.77
CA ARG A 343 20.79 -18.30 0.41
C ARG A 343 19.45 -17.58 0.31
N CYS A 344 19.23 -16.88 -0.81
CA CYS A 344 17.93 -16.32 -1.16
C CYS A 344 17.21 -17.26 -2.14
N PRO A 345 16.09 -17.92 -1.77
CA PRO A 345 15.37 -18.84 -2.67
C PRO A 345 14.88 -18.17 -3.95
N ALA A 346 14.40 -16.92 -3.85
CA ALA A 346 13.95 -16.10 -4.96
C ALA A 346 15.09 -15.41 -5.74
N LYS A 347 16.35 -15.59 -5.30
CA LYS A 347 17.56 -15.08 -5.94
C LYS A 347 17.58 -13.55 -6.18
N ARG A 348 16.86 -12.79 -5.34
CA ARG A 348 16.81 -11.32 -5.38
C ARG A 348 17.93 -10.66 -4.56
N CYS A 349 18.21 -11.17 -3.37
CA CYS A 349 19.19 -10.59 -2.47
C CYS A 349 20.62 -10.88 -2.97
N THR A 350 21.27 -9.90 -3.61
CA THR A 350 22.60 -10.04 -4.25
C THR A 350 23.68 -10.57 -3.31
N ALA A 351 23.64 -10.17 -2.03
CA ALA A 351 24.59 -10.58 -1.01
C ALA A 351 24.55 -12.09 -0.71
N LEU A 352 23.41 -12.73 -1.00
CA LEU A 352 23.15 -14.15 -0.75
C LEU A 352 23.33 -15.04 -1.98
N LEU A 353 23.78 -14.46 -3.10
CA LEU A 353 24.10 -15.20 -4.31
C LEU A 353 25.58 -15.59 -4.32
N LYS A 354 25.88 -16.81 -4.78
CA LYS A 354 27.26 -17.32 -4.84
C LYS A 354 27.97 -16.94 -6.14
N PHE A 355 27.20 -16.56 -7.16
CA PHE A 355 27.67 -16.33 -8.53
C PHE A 355 28.49 -17.54 -9.02
N GLU A 356 27.90 -18.73 -8.88
CA GLU A 356 28.46 -19.99 -9.36
C GLU A 356 27.57 -20.58 -10.45
N ILE A 357 28.17 -21.34 -11.36
CA ILE A 357 27.46 -22.00 -12.46
C ILE A 357 27.39 -23.49 -12.16
N SER A 358 26.16 -24.02 -12.04
CA SER A 358 25.89 -25.45 -11.94
C SER A 358 26.29 -26.13 -13.25
N PRO A 359 27.26 -27.07 -13.24
CA PRO A 359 27.67 -27.82 -14.42
C PRO A 359 26.55 -28.66 -15.03
N GLU A 360 25.59 -29.08 -14.21
CA GLU A 360 24.48 -29.98 -14.59
C GLU A 360 23.36 -29.23 -15.31
N LEU A 361 23.08 -28.00 -14.88
CA LEU A 361 22.04 -27.15 -15.48
C LEU A 361 22.55 -26.31 -16.66
N CYS A 362 23.87 -26.15 -16.79
CA CYS A 362 24.45 -25.32 -17.84
C CYS A 362 24.35 -25.98 -19.22
N THR A 363 23.61 -25.35 -20.14
CA THR A 363 23.53 -25.80 -21.55
C THR A 363 24.65 -25.28 -22.44
N LYS A 364 25.67 -24.62 -21.86
CA LYS A 364 26.89 -24.19 -22.58
C LYS A 364 26.59 -23.21 -23.73
N CYS A 365 25.54 -22.41 -23.60
CA CYS A 365 25.05 -21.50 -24.66
C CYS A 365 25.84 -20.18 -24.79
N GLY A 366 26.63 -19.80 -23.78
CA GLY A 366 27.44 -18.57 -23.79
C GLY A 366 26.65 -17.26 -23.66
N LEU A 367 25.34 -17.31 -23.37
CA LEU A 367 24.53 -16.10 -23.18
C LEU A 367 24.99 -15.26 -21.99
N CYS A 368 25.36 -15.91 -20.89
CA CYS A 368 25.89 -15.24 -19.71
C CYS A 368 27.21 -14.50 -20.02
N PHE A 369 28.09 -15.12 -20.81
CA PHE A 369 29.36 -14.52 -21.27
C PHE A 369 29.14 -13.20 -22.02
N LYS A 370 28.25 -13.22 -23.02
CA LYS A 370 27.93 -12.01 -23.81
C LYS A 370 27.26 -10.90 -23.00
N ALA A 371 26.59 -11.26 -21.92
CA ALA A 371 25.86 -10.32 -21.07
C ALA A 371 26.70 -9.73 -19.94
N CYS A 372 27.92 -10.21 -19.71
CA CYS A 372 28.73 -9.77 -18.59
C CYS A 372 29.46 -8.46 -18.91
N PRO A 373 29.11 -7.33 -18.26
CA PRO A 373 29.73 -6.04 -18.56
C PRO A 373 31.17 -5.95 -18.04
N SER A 374 31.54 -6.74 -17.02
CA SER A 374 32.88 -6.77 -16.44
C SER A 374 33.78 -7.88 -17.00
N GLU A 375 33.33 -8.57 -18.07
CA GLU A 375 34.04 -9.69 -18.70
C GLU A 375 34.49 -10.76 -17.70
N ALA A 376 33.73 -10.92 -16.60
CA ALA A 376 34.03 -11.84 -15.51
C ALA A 376 33.63 -13.29 -15.81
N ILE A 377 33.04 -13.57 -16.98
CA ILE A 377 32.65 -14.92 -17.35
C ILE A 377 33.68 -15.49 -18.30
N ILE A 378 34.13 -16.71 -18.01
CA ILE A 378 35.03 -17.47 -18.85
C ILE A 378 34.18 -18.54 -19.53
N TRP A 379 34.11 -18.52 -20.86
CA TRP A 379 33.33 -19.48 -21.62
C TRP A 379 33.99 -19.83 -22.95
N GLN A 380 33.94 -21.11 -23.31
CA GLN A 380 34.31 -21.62 -24.63
C GLN A 380 33.19 -22.48 -25.20
N LYS A 381 33.15 -22.60 -26.54
CA LYS A 381 32.09 -23.32 -27.24
C LYS A 381 32.04 -24.79 -26.79
N LYS A 382 30.87 -25.26 -26.37
CA LYS A 382 30.61 -26.61 -25.81
C LYS A 382 31.22 -26.87 -24.42
N GLU A 383 31.69 -25.84 -23.72
CA GLU A 383 32.15 -25.93 -22.34
C GLU A 383 31.22 -25.20 -21.36
N ASN A 384 31.25 -25.64 -20.11
CA ASN A 384 30.50 -24.97 -19.05
C ASN A 384 31.15 -23.62 -18.77
N ALA A 385 30.33 -22.57 -18.74
CA ALA A 385 30.81 -21.26 -18.35
C ALA A 385 31.25 -21.28 -16.88
N ARG A 386 32.27 -20.49 -16.55
CA ARG A 386 32.77 -20.27 -15.19
C ARG A 386 32.77 -18.77 -14.90
N ILE A 387 32.59 -18.39 -13.64
CA ILE A 387 32.62 -16.99 -13.21
C ILE A 387 33.93 -16.75 -12.47
N ASP A 388 34.71 -15.80 -12.96
CA ASP A 388 35.87 -15.22 -12.28
C ASP A 388 35.36 -14.27 -11.19
N LYS A 389 35.53 -14.70 -9.93
CA LYS A 389 35.02 -13.97 -8.76
C LYS A 389 35.76 -12.67 -8.51
N GLU A 390 37.00 -12.52 -8.98
CA GLU A 390 37.79 -11.29 -8.78
C GLU A 390 37.30 -10.17 -9.70
N LYS A 391 36.84 -10.52 -10.91
CA LYS A 391 36.27 -9.56 -11.88
C LYS A 391 34.77 -9.36 -11.73
N CYS A 392 34.08 -10.22 -10.99
CA CYS A 392 32.63 -10.19 -10.87
C CYS A 392 32.17 -9.04 -9.97
N VAL A 393 31.54 -8.03 -10.57
CA VAL A 393 30.93 -6.90 -9.86
C VAL A 393 29.51 -7.20 -9.35
N LYS A 394 29.06 -8.47 -9.41
CA LYS A 394 27.75 -8.93 -8.93
C LYS A 394 26.53 -8.19 -9.50
N CYS A 395 26.63 -7.71 -10.74
CA CYS A 395 25.61 -6.91 -11.45
C CYS A 395 24.35 -7.68 -11.90
N LEU A 396 24.21 -8.97 -11.58
CA LEU A 396 23.10 -9.85 -11.97
C LEU A 396 22.84 -10.08 -13.48
N SER A 397 23.51 -9.38 -14.40
CA SER A 397 23.23 -9.49 -15.84
C SER A 397 23.36 -10.91 -16.39
N CYS A 398 24.32 -11.68 -15.88
CA CYS A 398 24.49 -13.08 -16.26
C CYS A 398 23.35 -13.97 -15.75
N PHE A 399 22.84 -13.68 -14.55
CA PHE A 399 21.75 -14.39 -13.92
C PHE A 399 20.44 -14.18 -14.68
N GLU A 400 20.09 -12.93 -14.99
CA GLU A 400 18.88 -12.59 -15.76
C GLU A 400 18.84 -13.21 -17.17
N LYS A 401 20.00 -13.34 -17.81
CA LYS A 401 20.09 -13.95 -19.16
C LYS A 401 20.11 -15.48 -19.12
N CYS A 402 20.29 -16.10 -17.96
CA CYS A 402 20.34 -17.55 -17.83
C CYS A 402 18.93 -18.16 -17.80
N LYS A 403 18.42 -18.58 -18.96
CA LYS A 403 17.11 -19.23 -19.10
C LYS A 403 16.99 -20.60 -18.42
N PHE A 404 18.09 -21.17 -17.95
CA PHE A 404 18.15 -22.52 -17.38
C PHE A 404 18.35 -22.53 -15.87
N GLY A 405 18.39 -21.34 -15.24
CA GLY A 405 18.60 -21.23 -13.78
C GLY A 405 19.94 -21.79 -13.29
N ALA A 406 20.91 -21.95 -14.20
CA ALA A 406 22.20 -22.57 -13.91
C ALA A 406 23.12 -21.70 -13.06
N ILE A 407 22.80 -20.41 -12.86
CA ILE A 407 23.54 -19.49 -12.00
C ILE A 407 22.81 -19.34 -10.66
N PHE A 408 23.56 -19.40 -9.55
CA PHE A 408 23.05 -19.27 -8.18
C PHE A 408 24.02 -18.55 -7.24
#